data_AF-A0A8X7QRN9-F1
#
_entry.id   AF-A0A8X7QRN9-F1
#
_cell.length_a   1.000
_cell.length_b   1.000
_cell.length_c   1.000
_cell.angle_alpha   90.00
_cell.angle_beta   90.00
_cell.angle_gamma   90.00
#
_symmetry.space_group_name_H-M   'P 1'
#
loop_
_entity.id
_entity.type
_entity.pdbx_description
1 polymer ?
#
loop_
_entity_poly.entity_id
_entity_poly.type
_entity_poly.pdbx_seq_one_letter_code
_entity_poly.pdbx_strand_id
1 'polypeptide(L)'
;MARWLLNILIISSRHLISLSSQQETSLCFCKGSSEWIITADKHFNESNWSCFYKKPVELSSSKPLSFSTHFVCALVPKKGHEGGHGIAFLVSPSRDFSHAEATSYLGAFNASALESSPSSHVLAVELDTIWNPEFNDVINNHVGIDVNSPVSVGVASASYYSDMKGKNESINLLSGKPIQVWVDYEGTVINVAIAPLKVQKPSRSLLSQHINLTEVFRNSSRLFVGFSAATGAAVSDQYIVGWSFSTDRGSLQRLDISRLVEVPHSSAPHKKLPIILLVCLSFVVLSLLA
;
A
#
# COMPACT_ATOMS: atom_id res chain seq x y z
N MET A 1 -43.87 -29.56 31.20
CA MET A 1 -42.78 -28.67 30.76
C MET A 1 -41.50 -29.44 30.42
N ALA A 2 -41.58 -30.45 29.54
CA ALA A 2 -40.40 -31.22 29.09
C ALA A 2 -40.40 -31.47 27.56
N ARG A 3 -41.40 -30.96 26.84
CA ARG A 3 -41.54 -31.07 25.37
C ARG A 3 -41.10 -29.82 24.60
N TRP A 4 -40.78 -28.74 25.29
CA TRP A 4 -40.27 -27.50 24.69
C TRP A 4 -38.74 -27.38 24.71
N LEU A 5 -38.04 -28.17 25.53
CA LEU A 5 -36.57 -28.19 25.58
C LEU A 5 -35.94 -29.15 24.56
N LEU A 6 -36.68 -30.14 24.05
CA LEU A 6 -36.17 -31.09 23.05
C LEU A 6 -36.15 -30.50 21.63
N ASN A 7 -37.04 -29.55 21.32
CA ASN A 7 -37.06 -28.87 20.02
C ASN A 7 -35.99 -27.77 19.89
N ILE A 8 -35.42 -27.28 21.00
CA ILE A 8 -34.33 -26.30 20.96
C ILE A 8 -32.97 -26.99 20.76
N LEU A 9 -32.78 -28.22 21.24
CA LEU A 9 -31.55 -28.99 21.02
C LEU A 9 -31.43 -29.66 19.62
N ILE A 10 -32.56 -29.88 18.92
CA ILE A 10 -32.56 -30.47 17.57
C ILE A 10 -32.42 -29.39 16.48
N ILE A 11 -32.79 -28.14 16.77
CA ILE A 11 -32.54 -27.00 15.88
C ILE A 11 -31.08 -26.52 15.99
N SER A 12 -30.43 -26.68 17.16
CA SER A 12 -29.01 -26.34 17.33
C SER A 12 -28.03 -27.39 16.77
N SER A 13 -28.49 -28.58 16.41
CA SER A 13 -27.65 -29.67 15.87
C SER A 13 -27.77 -29.87 14.35
N ARG A 14 -28.62 -29.09 13.66
CA ARG A 14 -28.67 -28.98 12.18
C ARG A 14 -28.10 -27.67 11.62
N HIS A 15 -27.44 -26.88 12.46
CA HIS A 15 -26.63 -25.72 12.05
C HIS A 15 -25.14 -25.86 12.37
N LEU A 16 -24.69 -27.08 12.68
CA LEU A 16 -23.28 -27.36 12.98
C LEU A 16 -22.58 -28.30 11.99
N ILE A 17 -23.21 -28.64 10.86
CA ILE A 17 -22.53 -29.37 9.79
C ILE A 17 -22.97 -28.77 8.45
N SER A 18 -22.01 -28.08 7.81
CA SER A 18 -21.97 -27.60 6.43
C SER A 18 -21.80 -26.08 6.30
N LEU A 19 -20.65 -25.58 6.72
CA LEU A 19 -19.91 -24.51 6.05
C LEU A 19 -18.45 -24.94 6.15
N SER A 20 -18.07 -25.85 5.27
CA SER A 20 -17.32 -25.51 4.06
C SER A 20 -15.85 -25.31 4.40
N SER A 21 -15.06 -26.28 3.96
CA SER A 21 -13.65 -26.10 3.66
C SER A 21 -13.50 -25.02 2.59
N GLN A 22 -13.72 -23.76 2.94
CA GLN A 22 -13.33 -22.63 2.12
C GLN A 22 -11.96 -22.17 2.60
N GLN A 23 -10.99 -22.94 2.13
CA GLN A 23 -9.75 -22.40 1.61
C GLN A 23 -10.12 -21.38 0.51
N GLU A 24 -10.51 -20.17 0.90
CA GLU A 24 -10.65 -19.04 -0.01
C GLU A 24 -9.41 -18.13 0.13
N THR A 25 -8.27 -18.68 -0.27
CA THR A 25 -7.26 -17.89 -0.98
C THR A 25 -7.91 -17.39 -2.27
N SER A 26 -8.63 -16.28 -2.19
CA SER A 26 -9.57 -15.88 -3.23
C SER A 26 -9.50 -14.37 -3.48
N LEU A 27 -8.61 -14.07 -4.44
CA LEU A 27 -8.74 -13.03 -5.45
C LEU A 27 -8.60 -11.55 -5.05
N CYS A 28 -7.50 -10.97 -5.52
CA CYS A 28 -7.53 -9.66 -6.16
C CYS A 28 -8.62 -9.65 -7.26
N PHE A 29 -9.87 -9.32 -6.92
CA PHE A 29 -10.86 -8.91 -7.91
C PHE A 29 -10.71 -7.41 -8.17
N CYS A 30 -9.82 -7.07 -9.11
CA CYS A 30 -9.99 -5.89 -9.93
C CYS A 30 -11.14 -6.22 -10.90
N LYS A 31 -12.36 -5.74 -10.63
CA LYS A 31 -13.52 -5.99 -11.49
C LYS A 31 -13.28 -5.32 -12.85
N GLY A 32 -13.45 -6.09 -13.92
CA GLY A 32 -12.96 -5.76 -15.25
C GLY A 32 -13.75 -4.69 -16.01
N SER A 33 -13.01 -3.94 -16.81
CA SER A 33 -13.13 -3.93 -18.27
C SER A 33 -11.70 -3.75 -18.81
N SER A 34 -11.51 -3.72 -20.12
CA SER A 34 -10.24 -3.73 -20.85
C SER A 34 -9.30 -2.52 -20.64
N GLU A 35 -9.26 -1.89 -19.47
CA GLU A 35 -8.58 -0.61 -19.26
C GLU A 35 -7.59 -0.63 -18.09
N TRP A 36 -6.52 0.15 -18.26
CA TRP A 36 -5.27 0.15 -17.51
C TRP A 36 -5.35 0.84 -16.15
N ILE A 37 -6.48 0.68 -15.46
CA ILE A 37 -6.79 1.38 -14.20
C ILE A 37 -7.24 0.36 -13.16
N ILE A 38 -6.48 0.27 -12.08
CA ILE A 38 -6.84 -0.48 -10.88
C ILE A 38 -7.22 0.51 -9.78
N THR A 39 -8.48 0.48 -9.36
CA THR A 39 -8.94 1.08 -8.10
C THR A 39 -8.93 -0.02 -7.06
N ALA A 40 -8.01 0.02 -6.09
CA ALA A 40 -7.96 -0.95 -5.00
C ALA A 40 -8.54 -0.32 -3.74
N ASP A 41 -9.82 -0.58 -3.48
CA ASP A 41 -10.41 -0.32 -2.16
C ASP A 41 -10.33 -1.60 -1.33
N LYS A 42 -9.22 -1.77 -0.60
CA LYS A 42 -9.06 -2.91 0.30
C LYS A 42 -8.35 -2.50 1.58
N HIS A 43 -9.07 -2.64 2.69
CA HIS A 43 -8.52 -2.63 4.04
C HIS A 43 -8.00 -4.04 4.34
N PHE A 44 -6.70 -4.17 4.62
CA PHE A 44 -6.07 -5.44 4.94
C PHE A 44 -5.86 -5.52 6.45
N ASN A 45 -6.50 -6.48 7.11
CA ASN A 45 -6.33 -6.74 8.55
C ASN A 45 -5.23 -7.79 8.81
N GLU A 46 -4.33 -7.97 7.84
CA GLU A 46 -3.16 -8.85 7.91
C GLU A 46 -1.92 -8.01 8.26
N SER A 47 -0.94 -8.60 8.95
CA SER A 47 0.32 -7.91 9.29
C SER A 47 1.07 -7.41 8.05
N ASN A 48 0.82 -8.02 6.90
CA ASN A 48 1.36 -7.68 5.59
C ASN A 48 0.41 -8.16 4.50
N TRP A 49 0.47 -7.54 3.32
CA TRP A 49 -0.28 -7.97 2.14
C TRP A 49 0.51 -7.70 0.86
N SER A 50 0.16 -8.42 -0.22
CA SER A 50 0.66 -8.14 -1.56
C SER A 50 -0.43 -8.27 -2.62
N CYS A 51 -0.32 -7.48 -3.69
CA CYS A 51 -1.22 -7.53 -4.84
C CYS A 51 -0.45 -7.31 -6.13
N PHE A 52 -0.76 -8.06 -7.20
CA PHE A 52 0.02 -8.04 -8.44
C PHE A 52 -0.87 -7.85 -9.66
N TYR A 53 -0.33 -7.16 -10.66
CA TYR A 53 -0.92 -7.08 -11.98
C TYR A 53 -1.07 -8.48 -12.58
N LYS A 54 -2.21 -8.72 -13.25
CA LYS A 54 -2.60 -10.06 -13.72
C LYS A 54 -1.70 -10.58 -14.84
N LYS A 55 -1.24 -9.71 -15.75
CA LYS A 55 -0.37 -10.12 -16.85
C LYS A 55 1.10 -9.90 -16.46
N PRO A 56 1.99 -10.86 -16.72
CA PRO A 56 3.43 -10.62 -16.59
C PRO A 56 3.88 -9.54 -17.59
N VAL A 57 5.00 -8.91 -17.25
CA VAL A 57 5.86 -8.18 -18.16
C VAL A 57 6.86 -9.16 -18.75
N GLU A 58 6.78 -9.41 -20.04
CA GLU A 58 7.72 -10.29 -20.74
C GLU A 58 9.03 -9.56 -21.02
N LEU A 59 10.15 -10.19 -20.68
CA LEU A 59 11.49 -9.73 -20.99
C LEU A 59 11.88 -10.25 -22.38
N SER A 60 12.05 -9.35 -23.33
CA SER A 60 12.49 -9.70 -24.68
C SER A 60 13.94 -9.31 -24.91
N SER A 61 14.71 -10.16 -25.59
CA SER A 61 16.04 -9.80 -26.08
C SER A 61 16.00 -8.75 -27.20
N SER A 62 14.86 -8.59 -27.88
CA SER A 62 14.70 -7.68 -29.03
C SER A 62 14.30 -6.25 -28.65
N LYS A 63 13.79 -6.04 -27.43
CA LYS A 63 13.37 -4.71 -26.93
C LYS A 63 13.86 -4.55 -25.49
N PRO A 64 14.71 -3.56 -25.20
CA PRO A 64 15.10 -3.25 -23.82
C PRO A 64 13.87 -3.04 -22.94
N LEU A 65 13.91 -3.56 -21.71
CA LEU A 65 12.83 -3.35 -20.75
C LEU A 65 12.69 -1.85 -20.47
N SER A 66 11.47 -1.35 -20.60
CA SER A 66 11.07 -0.03 -20.16
C SER A 66 9.69 -0.11 -19.57
N PHE A 67 9.42 0.63 -18.50
CA PHE A 67 8.07 0.76 -17.98
C PHE A 67 7.87 2.12 -17.33
N SER A 68 6.62 2.54 -17.27
CA SER A 68 6.16 3.65 -16.45
C SER A 68 4.99 3.18 -15.60
N THR A 69 4.96 3.61 -14.35
CA THR A 69 3.82 3.41 -13.47
C THR A 69 3.46 4.72 -12.79
N HIS A 70 2.16 4.97 -12.66
CA HIS A 70 1.60 6.07 -11.89
C HIS A 70 0.57 5.48 -10.96
N PHE A 71 0.77 5.63 -9.66
CA PHE A 71 -0.22 5.24 -8.68
C PHE A 71 -0.48 6.34 -7.68
N VAL A 72 -1.64 6.26 -7.05
CA VAL A 72 -2.05 7.13 -5.96
C VAL A 72 -2.28 6.25 -4.74
N CYS A 73 -1.65 6.63 -3.63
CA CYS A 73 -1.74 5.90 -2.38
C CYS A 73 -2.01 6.85 -1.20
N ALA A 74 -2.38 6.28 -0.06
CA ALA A 74 -2.48 7.01 1.20
C ALA A 74 -2.11 6.09 2.37
N LEU A 75 -1.40 6.64 3.34
CA LEU A 75 -1.09 5.99 4.62
C LEU A 75 -1.83 6.74 5.72
N VAL A 76 -2.85 6.11 6.32
CA VAL A 76 -3.72 6.73 7.32
C VAL A 76 -3.35 6.16 8.69
N PRO A 77 -2.67 6.93 9.57
CA PRO A 77 -2.28 6.44 10.90
C PRO A 77 -3.52 6.16 11.76
N LYS A 78 -3.49 5.05 12.50
CA LYS A 78 -4.56 4.73 13.44
C LYS A 78 -4.50 5.67 14.65
N LYS A 79 -5.64 6.23 15.02
CA LYS A 79 -5.72 7.17 16.14
C LYS A 79 -5.16 6.55 17.43
N GLY A 80 -4.29 7.31 18.12
CA GLY A 80 -3.69 6.91 19.39
C GLY A 80 -2.58 5.86 19.29
N HIS A 81 -2.12 5.55 18.07
CA HIS A 81 -0.98 4.67 17.81
C HIS A 81 0.06 5.44 16.99
N GLU A 82 1.32 4.99 17.06
CA GLU A 82 2.34 5.39 16.08
C GLU A 82 1.95 4.86 14.70
N GLY A 83 2.15 5.64 13.64
CA GLY A 83 1.80 5.23 12.27
C GLY A 83 2.95 4.48 11.62
N GLY A 84 2.65 3.40 10.89
CA GLY A 84 3.66 2.59 10.20
C GLY A 84 3.08 1.39 9.44
N HIS A 85 3.89 0.62 8.71
CA HIS A 85 5.30 0.89 8.39
C HIS A 85 5.44 1.58 7.04
N GLY A 86 4.76 1.09 6.00
CA GLY A 86 4.85 1.71 4.68
C GLY A 86 4.20 0.88 3.59
N ILE A 87 4.42 1.30 2.34
CA ILE A 87 3.97 0.61 1.14
C ILE A 87 5.10 0.60 0.10
N ALA A 88 5.20 -0.47 -0.67
CA ALA A 88 6.22 -0.62 -1.70
C ALA A 88 5.58 -1.00 -3.05
N PHE A 89 6.02 -0.36 -4.13
CA PHE A 89 5.81 -0.86 -5.48
C PHE A 89 6.88 -1.89 -5.79
N LEU A 90 6.50 -3.07 -6.30
CA LEU A 90 7.38 -4.21 -6.49
C LEU A 90 7.53 -4.58 -7.96
N VAL A 91 8.74 -5.03 -8.31
CA VAL A 91 9.04 -5.83 -9.51
C VAL A 91 9.77 -7.10 -9.09
N SER A 92 9.26 -8.27 -9.47
CA SER A 92 9.81 -9.57 -9.06
C SER A 92 9.50 -10.66 -10.09
N PRO A 93 10.32 -11.73 -10.22
CA PRO A 93 9.97 -12.88 -11.07
C PRO A 93 8.91 -13.80 -10.45
N SER A 94 8.48 -13.53 -9.21
CA SER A 94 7.43 -14.25 -8.49
C SER A 94 6.30 -13.30 -8.05
N ARG A 95 5.11 -13.87 -7.80
CA ARG A 95 4.02 -13.21 -7.06
C ARG A 95 3.87 -13.77 -5.65
N ASP A 96 4.63 -14.81 -5.32
CA ASP A 96 4.59 -15.46 -4.02
C ASP A 96 5.52 -14.73 -3.05
N PHE A 97 4.91 -13.96 -2.16
CA PHE A 97 5.56 -13.23 -1.07
C PHE A 97 5.16 -13.82 0.29
N SER A 98 4.77 -15.10 0.36
CA SER A 98 4.46 -15.78 1.62
C SER A 98 5.65 -15.87 2.58
N HIS A 99 6.87 -15.77 2.05
CA HIS A 99 8.12 -15.72 2.81
C HIS A 99 8.46 -14.32 3.34
N ALA A 100 7.75 -13.28 2.89
CA ALA A 100 8.05 -11.91 3.25
C ALA A 100 7.52 -11.60 4.66
N GLU A 101 8.31 -10.85 5.41
CA GLU A 101 8.00 -10.49 6.78
C GLU A 101 7.24 -9.16 6.84
N ALA A 102 6.50 -8.99 7.94
CA ALA A 102 5.80 -7.76 8.23
C ALA A 102 6.76 -6.68 8.77
N THR A 103 6.21 -5.59 9.31
CA THR A 103 6.98 -4.48 9.90
C THR A 103 7.90 -3.78 8.90
N SER A 104 9.18 -3.59 9.23
CA SER A 104 10.14 -2.85 8.43
C SER A 104 10.43 -3.51 7.08
N TYR A 105 10.21 -4.82 6.90
CA TYR A 105 10.45 -5.48 5.62
C TYR A 105 9.35 -5.21 4.56
N LEU A 106 8.34 -4.39 4.90
CA LEU A 106 7.26 -3.91 4.02
C LEU A 106 6.48 -5.01 3.28
N GLY A 107 6.52 -6.26 3.77
CA GLY A 107 5.94 -7.40 3.08
C GLY A 107 6.62 -7.72 1.75
N ALA A 108 7.84 -7.21 1.53
CA ALA A 108 8.64 -7.39 0.33
C ALA A 108 9.89 -8.26 0.56
N PHE A 109 10.45 -8.21 1.76
CA PHE A 109 11.71 -8.87 2.12
C PHE A 109 11.56 -9.73 3.38
N ASN A 110 12.64 -10.39 3.78
CA ASN A 110 12.76 -11.10 5.04
C ASN A 110 14.19 -10.91 5.60
N ALA A 111 14.46 -11.46 6.79
CA ALA A 111 15.75 -11.25 7.46
C ALA A 111 16.98 -11.71 6.63
N SER A 112 16.84 -12.74 5.79
CA SER A 112 17.94 -13.20 4.92
C SER A 112 18.37 -12.17 3.86
N ALA A 113 17.54 -11.16 3.60
CA ALA A 113 17.85 -10.08 2.67
C ALA A 113 18.90 -9.07 3.20
N LEU A 114 19.33 -9.21 4.46
CA LEU A 114 20.42 -8.45 5.07
C LEU A 114 21.79 -9.15 4.99
N GLU A 115 21.83 -10.38 4.48
CA GLU A 115 23.09 -11.11 4.28
C GLU A 115 23.97 -10.43 3.22
N SER A 116 25.25 -10.78 3.19
CA SER A 116 26.24 -10.12 2.30
C SER A 116 26.00 -10.34 0.80
N SER A 117 25.17 -11.32 0.42
CA SER A 117 24.79 -11.61 -0.97
C SER A 117 23.31 -11.98 -1.06
N PRO A 118 22.41 -11.02 -0.86
CA PRO A 118 20.98 -11.30 -0.79
C PRO A 118 20.42 -11.62 -2.19
N SER A 119 19.54 -12.62 -2.25
CA SER A 119 19.00 -13.16 -3.51
C SER A 119 17.46 -13.18 -3.53
N SER A 120 16.82 -12.13 -2.99
CA SER A 120 15.35 -12.04 -3.00
C SER A 120 14.78 -11.82 -4.41
N HIS A 121 15.58 -11.32 -5.36
CA HIS A 121 15.15 -10.97 -6.72
C HIS A 121 13.94 -10.05 -6.69
N VAL A 122 14.08 -8.94 -5.98
CA VAL A 122 13.04 -7.91 -5.83
C VAL A 122 13.67 -6.55 -6.09
N LEU A 123 13.05 -5.77 -6.97
CA LEU A 123 13.19 -4.32 -6.99
C LEU A 123 11.97 -3.76 -6.27
N ALA A 124 12.19 -2.88 -5.30
CA ALA A 124 11.11 -2.14 -4.65
C ALA A 124 11.34 -0.63 -4.75
N VAL A 125 10.23 0.11 -4.85
CA VAL A 125 10.19 1.54 -4.55
C VAL A 125 9.32 1.72 -3.32
N GLU A 126 9.93 1.99 -2.19
CA GLU A 126 9.28 2.07 -0.89
C GLU A 126 8.88 3.51 -0.52
N LEU A 127 7.77 3.61 0.20
CA LEU A 127 7.34 4.78 0.94
C LEU A 127 7.30 4.37 2.40
N ASP A 128 8.39 4.62 3.12
CA ASP A 128 8.59 4.19 4.51
C ASP A 128 8.42 5.36 5.47
N THR A 129 7.80 5.06 6.60
CA THR A 129 7.41 5.99 7.66
C THR A 129 8.01 5.66 9.01
N ILE A 130 8.88 4.64 9.06
CA ILE A 130 9.60 4.22 10.26
C ILE A 130 11.09 4.40 10.01
N TRP A 131 11.80 4.85 11.03
CA TRP A 131 13.26 4.87 11.01
C TRP A 131 13.76 3.54 11.56
N ASN A 132 14.41 2.75 10.72
CA ASN A 132 15.02 1.50 11.11
C ASN A 132 16.57 1.61 11.04
N PRO A 133 17.27 1.66 12.20
CA PRO A 133 18.73 1.72 12.20
C PRO A 133 19.38 0.47 11.61
N GLU A 134 18.72 -0.69 11.65
CA GLU A 134 19.22 -1.93 11.03
C GLU A 134 19.27 -1.83 9.50
N PHE A 135 18.48 -0.94 8.90
CA PHE A 135 18.44 -0.72 7.45
C PHE A 135 19.24 0.52 7.02
N ASN A 136 19.99 1.12 7.96
CA ASN A 136 20.71 2.38 7.78
C ASN A 136 19.82 3.55 7.36
N ASP A 137 18.56 3.56 7.82
CA ASP A 137 17.69 4.68 7.55
C ASP A 137 18.27 5.96 8.15
N VAL A 138 18.21 7.02 7.37
CA VAL A 138 18.67 8.35 7.79
C VAL A 138 17.50 9.18 8.35
N ILE A 139 16.25 8.79 8.07
CA ILE A 139 15.02 9.51 8.46
C ILE A 139 13.81 8.56 8.50
N ASN A 140 12.76 8.86 9.28
CA ASN A 140 11.51 8.05 9.40
C ASN A 140 10.38 8.50 8.45
N ASN A 141 10.68 9.05 7.28
CA ASN A 141 9.67 9.52 6.31
C ASN A 141 10.38 9.72 4.97
N HIS A 142 10.64 8.62 4.28
CA HIS A 142 11.45 8.60 3.07
C HIS A 142 10.82 7.83 1.94
N VAL A 143 11.38 8.07 0.76
CA VAL A 143 11.23 7.23 -0.41
C VAL A 143 12.55 6.53 -0.63
N GLY A 144 12.49 5.22 -0.86
CA GLY A 144 13.63 4.36 -1.08
C GLY A 144 13.54 3.62 -2.42
N ILE A 145 14.70 3.18 -2.91
CA ILE A 145 14.81 2.24 -4.03
C ILE A 145 15.64 1.07 -3.53
N ASP A 146 15.04 -0.10 -3.49
CA ASP A 146 15.61 -1.29 -2.89
C ASP A 146 15.91 -2.33 -3.96
N VAL A 147 17.09 -2.93 -3.88
CA VAL A 147 17.52 -3.97 -4.83
C VAL A 147 17.98 -5.17 -4.02
N ASN A 148 17.16 -6.21 -4.03
CA ASN A 148 17.35 -7.47 -3.33
C ASN A 148 17.46 -7.40 -1.79
N SER A 149 17.45 -6.21 -1.19
CA SER A 149 17.65 -5.96 0.24
C SER A 149 16.76 -4.80 0.69
N PRO A 150 16.24 -4.78 1.94
CA PRO A 150 15.53 -3.62 2.48
C PRO A 150 16.45 -2.41 2.72
N VAL A 151 17.78 -2.56 2.56
CA VAL A 151 18.69 -1.41 2.57
C VAL A 151 18.66 -0.74 1.20
N SER A 152 18.03 0.43 1.13
CA SER A 152 17.91 1.20 -0.11
C SER A 152 19.25 1.53 -0.76
N VAL A 153 19.35 1.31 -2.08
CA VAL A 153 20.47 1.79 -2.90
C VAL A 153 20.34 3.29 -3.22
N GLY A 154 19.16 3.87 -3.05
CA GLY A 154 18.93 5.32 -3.13
C GLY A 154 17.78 5.72 -2.21
N VAL A 155 17.99 6.74 -1.38
CA VAL A 155 17.03 7.19 -0.38
C VAL A 155 16.94 8.72 -0.37
N ALA A 156 15.73 9.24 -0.18
CA ALA A 156 15.50 10.67 0.03
C ALA A 156 14.31 10.90 0.97
N SER A 157 14.39 11.95 1.80
CA SER A 157 13.24 12.39 2.58
C SER A 157 12.05 12.67 1.66
N ALA A 158 10.85 12.24 2.06
CA ALA A 158 9.67 12.38 1.23
C ALA A 158 9.38 13.86 0.95
N SER A 159 9.59 14.25 -0.30
CA SER A 159 9.44 15.61 -0.80
C SER A 159 9.22 15.61 -2.30
N TYR A 160 8.78 16.75 -2.84
CA TYR A 160 8.62 16.93 -4.28
C TYR A 160 9.19 18.25 -4.74
N TYR A 161 9.73 18.30 -5.94
CA TYR A 161 10.15 19.56 -6.55
C TYR A 161 8.92 20.33 -7.02
N SER A 162 8.65 21.49 -6.42
CA SER A 162 7.58 22.39 -6.84
C SER A 162 8.07 23.26 -7.99
N ASP A 163 7.67 22.95 -9.21
CA ASP A 163 8.05 23.72 -10.41
C ASP A 163 7.66 25.20 -10.31
N MET A 164 6.51 25.48 -9.69
CA MET A 164 6.01 26.83 -9.44
C MET A 164 6.91 27.62 -8.48
N LYS A 165 7.45 26.96 -7.45
CA LYS A 165 8.27 27.61 -6.41
C LYS A 165 9.76 27.46 -6.64
N GLY A 166 10.18 26.64 -7.61
CA GLY A 166 11.58 26.34 -7.92
C GLY A 166 12.33 25.64 -6.79
N LYS A 167 11.64 24.91 -5.89
CA LYS A 167 12.26 24.27 -4.71
C LYS A 167 11.53 23.00 -4.27
N ASN A 168 12.24 22.17 -3.50
CA ASN A 168 11.63 21.00 -2.87
C ASN A 168 10.69 21.40 -1.73
N GLU A 169 9.54 20.73 -1.64
CA GLU A 169 8.59 20.82 -0.55
C GLU A 169 8.39 19.47 0.11
N SER A 170 8.40 19.44 1.44
CA SER A 170 8.23 18.21 2.23
C SER A 170 6.84 17.62 2.09
N ILE A 171 6.76 16.30 2.06
CA ILE A 171 5.52 15.52 2.13
C ILE A 171 5.59 14.71 3.42
N ASN A 172 4.51 14.76 4.21
CA ASN A 172 4.31 13.82 5.30
C ASN A 172 3.51 12.62 4.76
N LEU A 173 4.17 11.47 4.66
CA LEU A 173 3.58 10.23 4.14
C LEU A 173 2.41 9.76 5.02
N LEU A 174 2.50 9.93 6.35
CA LEU A 174 1.45 9.60 7.33
C LEU A 174 0.38 10.68 7.48
N SER A 175 0.27 11.63 6.56
CA SER A 175 -0.75 12.67 6.64
C SER A 175 -2.18 12.16 6.40
N GLY A 176 -2.34 10.91 5.95
CA GLY A 176 -3.61 10.35 5.48
C GLY A 176 -4.14 10.97 4.19
N LYS A 177 -3.41 11.93 3.60
CA LYS A 177 -3.81 12.57 2.34
C LYS A 177 -3.29 11.74 1.16
N PRO A 178 -4.02 11.68 0.03
CA PRO A 178 -3.53 10.95 -1.13
C PRO A 178 -2.28 11.59 -1.73
N ILE A 179 -1.30 10.74 -2.04
CA ILE A 179 0.00 11.05 -2.64
C ILE A 179 0.07 10.31 -3.98
N GLN A 180 0.56 11.01 -5.00
CA GLN A 180 0.86 10.44 -6.30
C GLN A 180 2.32 10.03 -6.35
N VAL A 181 2.58 8.89 -6.97
CA VAL A 181 3.91 8.33 -7.17
C VAL A 181 4.06 7.95 -8.64
N TRP A 182 5.16 8.38 -9.24
CA TRP A 182 5.57 8.00 -10.58
C TRP A 182 6.89 7.25 -10.49
N VAL A 183 6.96 6.09 -11.15
CA VAL A 183 8.20 5.35 -11.33
C VAL A 183 8.38 5.08 -12.83
N ASP A 184 9.45 5.62 -13.40
CA ASP A 184 9.81 5.40 -14.79
C ASP A 184 11.14 4.68 -14.87
N TYR A 185 11.15 3.57 -15.60
CA TYR A 185 12.35 2.81 -15.91
C TYR A 185 12.63 2.90 -17.41
N GLU A 186 13.80 3.45 -17.74
CA GLU A 186 14.24 3.61 -19.12
C GLU A 186 15.73 3.25 -19.25
N GLY A 187 16.02 2.30 -20.15
CA GLY A 187 17.37 1.80 -20.35
C GLY A 187 17.85 1.06 -19.10
N THR A 188 18.64 1.75 -18.29
CA THR A 188 19.15 1.26 -17.00
C THR A 188 18.93 2.28 -15.89
N VAL A 189 18.04 3.26 -16.08
CA VAL A 189 17.78 4.30 -15.09
C VAL A 189 16.36 4.17 -14.59
N ILE A 190 16.21 4.08 -13.26
CA ILE A 190 14.94 4.24 -12.58
C ILE A 190 14.82 5.67 -12.04
N ASN A 191 13.69 6.31 -12.33
CA ASN A 191 13.33 7.63 -11.83
C ASN A 191 12.10 7.50 -10.95
N VAL A 192 12.14 8.09 -9.76
CA VAL A 192 11.01 8.13 -8.83
C VAL A 192 10.66 9.58 -8.55
N ALA A 193 9.39 9.95 -8.71
CA ALA A 193 8.86 11.24 -8.31
C ALA A 193 7.59 11.02 -7.48
N ILE A 194 7.38 11.87 -6.48
CA ILE A 194 6.14 11.90 -5.70
C ILE A 194 5.56 13.31 -5.68
N ALA A 195 4.25 13.46 -5.45
CA ALA A 195 3.62 14.76 -5.23
C ALA A 195 2.24 14.60 -4.58
N PRO A 196 1.67 15.64 -3.92
CA PRO A 196 0.28 15.62 -3.47
C PRO A 196 -0.72 15.41 -4.63
N LEU A 197 -1.93 14.88 -4.36
CA LEU A 197 -2.92 14.50 -5.38
C LEU A 197 -3.24 15.54 -6.47
N LYS A 198 -3.25 16.83 -6.13
CA LYS A 198 -3.63 17.90 -7.07
C LYS A 198 -2.43 18.61 -7.71
N VAL A 199 -1.24 18.07 -7.52
CA VAL A 199 0.01 18.59 -8.09
C VAL A 199 0.37 17.73 -9.30
N GLN A 200 0.77 18.35 -10.41
CA GLN A 200 1.21 17.60 -11.58
C GLN A 200 2.53 16.87 -11.29
N LYS A 201 2.89 15.88 -12.12
CA LYS A 201 4.18 15.21 -12.02
C LYS A 201 5.31 16.25 -12.04
N PRO A 202 6.17 16.32 -11.01
CA PRO A 202 7.28 17.25 -10.95
C PRO A 202 8.22 17.13 -12.15
N SER A 203 8.80 18.24 -12.61
CA SER A 203 9.80 18.20 -13.70
C SER A 203 11.13 17.56 -13.30
N ARG A 204 11.35 17.33 -12.00
CA ARG A 204 12.55 16.73 -11.42
C ARG A 204 12.15 15.53 -10.57
N SER A 205 12.77 14.38 -10.83
CA SER A 205 12.64 13.19 -10.00
C SER A 205 13.16 13.46 -8.59
N LEU A 206 12.52 12.87 -7.58
CA LEU A 206 13.03 12.82 -6.21
C LEU A 206 14.28 11.94 -6.15
N LEU A 207 14.24 10.78 -6.81
CA LEU A 207 15.35 9.84 -6.93
C LEU A 207 15.59 9.46 -8.40
N SER A 208 16.86 9.23 -8.73
CA SER A 208 17.28 8.70 -10.02
C SER A 208 18.46 7.77 -9.78
N GLN A 209 18.34 6.48 -10.11
CA GLN A 209 19.39 5.49 -9.89
C GLN A 209 19.67 4.63 -11.12
N HIS A 210 20.94 4.26 -11.31
CA HIS A 210 21.37 3.37 -12.36
C HIS A 210 21.25 1.91 -11.91
N ILE A 211 20.21 1.22 -12.39
CA ILE A 211 19.88 -0.17 -12.06
C ILE A 211 19.67 -0.96 -13.35
N ASN A 212 20.49 -1.98 -13.57
CA ASN A 212 20.33 -2.90 -14.68
C ASN A 212 19.37 -4.04 -14.28
N LEU A 213 18.11 -3.96 -14.69
CA LEU A 213 17.11 -4.97 -14.31
C LEU A 213 17.39 -6.34 -14.93
N THR A 214 18.10 -6.41 -16.06
CA THR A 214 18.55 -7.69 -16.62
C THR A 214 19.57 -8.37 -15.70
N GLU A 215 20.38 -7.60 -14.97
CA GLU A 215 21.31 -8.15 -13.98
C GLU A 215 20.64 -8.50 -12.64
N VAL A 216 19.61 -7.75 -12.24
CA VAL A 216 18.83 -8.08 -11.05
C VAL A 216 18.04 -9.38 -11.25
N PHE A 217 17.52 -9.60 -12.46
CA PHE A 217 16.63 -10.72 -12.80
C PHE A 217 17.23 -11.68 -13.86
N ARG A 218 18.53 -11.97 -13.79
CA ARG A 218 19.32 -12.73 -14.81
C ARG A 218 18.68 -14.03 -15.31
N ASN A 219 17.94 -14.73 -14.46
CA ASN A 219 17.38 -16.05 -14.77
C ASN A 219 15.87 -16.02 -15.01
N SER A 220 15.30 -14.86 -15.34
CA SER A 220 13.86 -14.69 -15.52
C SER A 220 13.53 -14.14 -16.90
N SER A 221 12.53 -14.73 -17.55
CA SER A 221 11.97 -14.24 -18.82
C SER A 221 10.68 -13.44 -18.62
N ARG A 222 10.12 -13.45 -17.42
CA ARG A 222 8.88 -12.75 -17.05
C ARG A 222 9.06 -12.07 -15.71
N LEU A 223 8.48 -10.89 -15.56
CA LEU A 223 8.41 -10.14 -14.32
C LEU A 223 6.96 -9.85 -13.96
N PHE A 224 6.71 -9.71 -12.67
CA PHE A 224 5.44 -9.29 -12.11
C PHE A 224 5.63 -7.95 -11.44
N VAL A 225 4.64 -7.08 -11.63
CA VAL A 225 4.59 -5.77 -11.00
C VAL A 225 3.40 -5.71 -10.08
N GLY A 226 3.55 -5.06 -8.94
CA GLY A 226 2.54 -5.06 -7.90
C GLY A 226 2.88 -4.16 -6.74
N PHE A 227 2.23 -4.39 -5.63
CA PHE A 227 2.49 -3.71 -4.38
C PHE A 227 2.60 -4.71 -3.24
N SER A 228 3.36 -4.35 -2.22
CA SER A 228 3.24 -4.90 -0.89
C SER A 228 3.10 -3.78 0.13
N ALA A 229 2.54 -4.11 1.28
CA ALA A 229 2.60 -3.24 2.43
C ALA A 229 2.68 -4.10 3.69
N ALA A 230 3.16 -3.49 4.78
CA ALA A 230 3.13 -4.11 6.08
C ALA A 230 2.83 -3.10 7.19
N THR A 231 2.24 -3.63 8.24
CA THR A 231 2.05 -2.97 9.52
C THR A 231 2.80 -3.74 10.61
N GLY A 232 3.00 -3.10 11.75
CA GLY A 232 3.64 -3.71 12.92
C GLY A 232 3.01 -3.18 14.19
N ALA A 233 3.83 -2.94 15.21
CA ALA A 233 3.38 -2.20 16.40
C ALA A 233 2.96 -0.76 16.05
N ALA A 234 3.62 -0.16 15.06
CA ALA A 234 3.14 1.04 14.39
C ALA A 234 2.06 0.66 13.36
N VAL A 235 0.90 1.31 13.44
CA VAL A 235 -0.33 0.92 12.73
C VAL A 235 -0.84 2.06 11.86
N SER A 236 -0.86 1.81 10.55
CA SER A 236 -1.56 2.64 9.58
C SER A 236 -2.33 1.79 8.58
N ASP A 237 -3.44 2.32 8.09
CA ASP A 237 -4.14 1.76 6.93
C ASP A 237 -3.41 2.20 5.66
N GLN A 238 -3.03 1.25 4.80
CA GLN A 238 -2.38 1.53 3.52
C GLN A 238 -3.34 1.31 2.35
N TYR A 239 -3.53 2.34 1.53
CA TYR A 239 -4.46 2.33 0.40
C TYR A 239 -3.73 2.55 -0.94
N ILE A 240 -4.14 1.83 -1.98
CA ILE A 240 -3.84 2.14 -3.39
C ILE A 240 -5.14 2.60 -4.07
N VAL A 241 -5.37 3.90 -4.12
CA VAL A 241 -6.66 4.45 -4.59
C VAL A 241 -6.78 4.52 -6.11
N GLY A 242 -5.67 4.42 -6.83
CA GLY A 242 -5.63 4.35 -8.28
C GLY A 242 -4.26 3.92 -8.77
N TRP A 243 -4.20 3.16 -9.87
CA TRP A 243 -2.96 2.68 -10.45
C TRP A 243 -3.06 2.52 -11.96
N SER A 244 -2.07 3.05 -12.68
CA SER A 244 -1.80 2.79 -14.08
C SER A 244 -0.37 2.32 -14.28
N PHE A 245 -0.19 1.37 -15.21
CA PHE A 245 1.08 0.76 -15.54
C PHE A 245 1.17 0.56 -17.05
N SER A 246 2.32 0.86 -17.66
CA SER A 246 2.59 0.57 -19.06
C SER A 246 4.04 0.17 -19.29
N THR A 247 4.27 -0.78 -20.19
CA THR A 247 5.60 -1.15 -20.70
C THR A 247 5.91 -0.51 -22.05
N ASP A 248 4.97 0.26 -22.59
CA ASP A 248 5.13 0.96 -23.85
C ASP A 248 5.30 2.46 -23.62
N ARG A 249 6.26 3.05 -24.34
CA ARG A 249 6.68 4.42 -24.08
C ARG A 249 5.55 5.39 -24.42
N GLY A 250 5.24 6.29 -23.49
CA GLY A 250 4.26 7.35 -23.71
C GLY A 250 2.80 6.90 -23.74
N SER A 251 2.51 5.61 -23.54
CA SER A 251 1.14 5.08 -23.53
C SER A 251 0.54 4.94 -22.12
N LEU A 252 1.21 5.46 -21.09
CA LEU A 252 0.69 5.45 -19.73
C LEU A 252 -0.64 6.21 -19.67
N GLN A 253 -1.71 5.50 -19.31
CA GLN A 253 -3.03 6.09 -19.17
C GLN A 253 -3.03 7.02 -17.96
N ARG A 254 -3.45 8.28 -18.17
CA ARG A 254 -3.59 9.23 -17.06
C ARG A 254 -4.73 8.79 -16.15
N LEU A 255 -4.48 8.77 -14.85
CA LEU A 255 -5.52 8.56 -13.86
C LEU A 255 -6.47 9.76 -13.85
N ASP A 256 -7.77 9.49 -13.95
CA ASP A 256 -8.81 10.51 -13.75
C ASP A 256 -8.98 10.74 -12.24
N ILE A 257 -8.31 11.76 -11.72
CA ILE A 257 -8.30 12.11 -10.30
C ILE A 257 -9.72 12.33 -9.75
N SER A 258 -10.66 12.78 -10.60
CA SER A 258 -12.04 13.03 -10.19
C SER A 258 -12.84 11.75 -9.91
N ARG A 259 -12.34 10.60 -10.38
CA ARG A 259 -12.98 9.27 -10.22
C ARG A 259 -12.29 8.38 -9.18
N LEU A 260 -11.26 8.89 -8.50
CA LEU A 260 -10.59 8.13 -7.44
C LEU A 260 -11.52 7.98 -6.24
N VAL A 261 -11.42 6.82 -5.58
CA VAL A 261 -12.15 6.55 -4.34
C VAL A 261 -11.63 7.46 -3.24
N GLU A 262 -12.54 7.96 -2.41
CA GLU A 262 -12.18 8.77 -1.25
C GLU A 262 -11.50 7.91 -0.19
N VAL A 263 -10.36 8.37 0.32
CA VAL A 263 -9.62 7.67 1.38
C VAL A 263 -10.45 7.74 2.67
N PRO A 264 -10.77 6.61 3.32
CA PRO A 264 -11.44 6.63 4.61
C PRO A 264 -10.57 7.31 5.67
N HIS A 265 -11.13 8.30 6.37
CA HIS A 265 -10.54 8.83 7.60
C HIS A 265 -11.42 8.44 8.78
N SER A 266 -10.82 8.02 9.88
CA SER A 266 -11.57 7.82 11.12
C SER A 266 -12.16 9.15 11.58
N SER A 267 -13.45 9.37 11.30
CA SER A 267 -14.20 10.49 11.88
C SER A 267 -14.14 10.36 13.41
N ALA A 268 -13.94 11.48 14.11
CA ALA A 268 -14.02 11.49 15.57
C ALA A 268 -15.32 10.79 16.00
N PRO A 269 -15.30 9.92 17.03
CA PRO A 269 -16.55 9.39 17.55
C PRO A 269 -17.41 10.60 17.91
N HIS A 270 -18.59 10.72 17.29
CA HIS A 270 -19.61 11.62 17.78
C HIS A 270 -19.74 11.30 19.26
N LYS A 271 -19.37 12.24 20.14
CA LYS A 271 -19.65 12.11 21.56
C LYS A 271 -21.16 11.95 21.63
N LYS A 272 -21.67 10.73 21.79
CA LYS A 272 -23.08 10.53 22.13
C LYS A 272 -23.26 11.36 23.40
N LEU A 273 -24.15 12.35 23.34
CA LEU A 273 -24.49 13.11 24.52
C LEU A 273 -24.84 12.06 25.59
N PRO A 274 -24.16 12.05 26.76
CA PRO A 274 -24.39 10.98 27.72
C PRO A 274 -25.88 10.96 28.03
N ILE A 275 -26.52 9.80 27.84
CA ILE A 275 -27.97 9.63 28.02
C ILE A 275 -28.39 10.14 29.41
N ILE A 276 -27.48 10.03 30.39
CA ILE A 276 -27.60 10.60 31.73
C ILE A 276 -27.90 12.11 31.71
N LEU A 277 -27.27 12.89 30.84
CA LEU A 277 -27.49 14.34 30.74
C LEU A 277 -28.87 14.68 30.19
N LEU A 278 -29.39 13.88 29.24
CA LEU A 278 -30.76 14.00 28.74
C LEU A 278 -31.80 13.61 29.80
N VAL A 279 -31.51 12.56 30.57
CA VAL A 279 -32.34 12.11 31.69
C VAL A 279 -32.32 13.13 32.84
N CYS A 280 -31.18 13.71 33.18
CA CYS A 280 -31.10 14.78 34.17
C CYS A 280 -31.86 16.03 33.72
N LEU A 281 -31.77 16.40 32.43
CA LEU A 281 -32.53 17.52 31.90
C LEU A 281 -34.04 17.30 32.01
N SER A 282 -34.52 16.07 31.72
CA SER A 282 -35.95 15.77 31.81
C SER A 282 -36.47 15.81 33.26
N PHE A 283 -35.68 15.34 34.23
CA PHE A 283 -36.03 15.46 35.66
C PHE A 283 -36.05 16.91 36.17
N VAL A 284 -35.13 17.76 35.70
CA VAL A 284 -35.13 19.20 36.05
C VAL A 284 -36.35 19.91 35.45
N VAL A 285 -36.73 19.59 34.21
CA VAL A 285 -37.92 20.18 33.57
C VAL A 285 -39.20 19.73 34.29
N LEU A 286 -39.32 18.45 34.65
CA LEU A 286 -40.48 17.91 35.38
C LEU A 286 -40.64 18.53 36.77
N SER A 287 -39.53 18.82 37.47
CA SER A 287 -39.58 19.45 38.81
C SER A 287 -39.88 20.95 38.77
N LEU A 288 -39.62 21.63 37.65
CA LEU A 288 -40.00 23.04 37.46
C LEU A 288 -41.46 23.22 37.01
N LEU A 289 -42.11 22.16 36.55
CA LEU A 289 -43.50 22.17 36.07
C LEU A 289 -44.50 21.63 37.11
N ALA A 290 -44.03 21.11 38.24
CA ALA A 290 -44.83 20.64 39.37
C ALA A 290 -44.92 21.73 40.45
#